data_AF-A0A847WC11-F1
#
_entry.id   AF-A0A847WC11-F1
#
_cell.length_a   1.000
_cell.length_b   1.000
_cell.length_c   1.000
_cell.angle_alpha   90.00
_cell.angle_beta   90.00
_cell.angle_gamma   90.00
#
_symmetry.space_group_name_H-M   'P 1'
#
loop_
_entity.id
_entity.type
_entity.pdbx_description
1 polymer ?
#
loop_
_entity_poly.entity_id
_entity_poly.type
_entity_poly.pdbx_seq_one_letter_code
_entity_poly.pdbx_strand_id
1 'polypeptide(L)'
;MRPLISKEEAEHIINLIPTIKAKAYHCRNLHELSEHYNTYIDTHDCLELVKLTLSLYTKKQDAISQKRKIGTIDERYTKLAEDLLFGELSAATGTSRAFIQECVSAKVREAEVC
;
A
#
# COMPACT_ATOMS: atom_id res chain seq x y z
N MET A 1 15.97 17.00 6.21
CA MET A 1 15.71 15.60 6.62
C MET A 1 14.24 15.49 6.96
N ARG A 2 13.50 14.56 6.33
CA ARG A 2 12.13 14.22 6.76
C ARG A 2 12.24 13.43 8.08
N PRO A 3 11.48 13.77 9.13
CA PRO A 3 11.48 12.96 10.34
C PRO A 3 10.90 11.59 10.03
N LEU A 4 11.58 10.54 10.49
CA LEU A 4 11.02 9.19 10.51
C LEU A 4 9.84 9.18 11.49
N ILE A 5 8.77 8.46 11.16
CA ILE A 5 7.65 8.24 12.08
C ILE A 5 8.13 7.52 13.34
N SER A 6 7.45 7.77 14.46
CA SER A 6 7.72 7.04 15.70
C SER A 6 7.29 5.58 15.58
N LYS A 7 7.80 4.72 16.47
CA LYS A 7 7.37 3.33 16.55
C LYS A 7 5.87 3.21 16.82
N GLU A 8 5.36 4.05 17.71
CA GLU A 8 3.94 4.10 18.10
C GLU A 8 3.06 4.52 16.92
N GLU A 9 3.51 5.50 16.12
CA GLU A 9 2.83 5.90 14.89
C GLU A 9 2.82 4.77 13.86
N ALA A 10 3.94 4.07 13.67
CA ALA A 10 4.02 2.92 12.77
C ALA A 10 3.07 1.79 13.17
N GLU A 11 3.04 1.45 14.46
CA GLU A 11 2.11 0.44 15.00
C GLU A 11 0.65 0.90 14.87
N HIS A 12 0.37 2.19 15.10
CA HIS A 12 -0.95 2.76 14.90
C HIS A 12 -1.40 2.64 13.43
N ILE A 13 -0.53 2.98 12.49
CA ILE A 13 -0.80 2.85 11.05
C ILE A 13 -1.13 1.41 10.69
N ILE A 14 -0.33 0.43 11.14
CA ILE A 14 -0.59 -1.00 10.88
C ILE A 14 -1.96 -1.43 11.41
N ASN A 15 -2.33 -0.96 12.60
CA ASN A 15 -3.63 -1.24 13.20
C ASN A 15 -4.80 -0.54 12.49
N LEU A 16 -4.55 0.58 11.81
CA LEU A 16 -5.57 1.28 11.02
C LEU A 16 -5.84 0.59 9.68
N ILE A 17 -4.92 -0.21 9.13
CA ILE A 17 -5.05 -0.83 7.81
C ILE A 17 -6.41 -1.52 7.59
N PRO A 18 -6.94 -2.36 8.51
CA PRO A 18 -8.24 -3.00 8.31
C PRO A 18 -9.43 -2.04 8.23
N THR A 19 -9.27 -0.83 8.78
CA THR A 19 -10.34 0.19 8.83
C THR A 19 -10.32 1.11 7.61
N ILE A 20 -9.21 1.17 6.88
CA ILE A 20 -9.04 2.07 5.74
C ILE A 20 -9.71 1.44 4.52
N LYS A 21 -10.79 2.07 4.06
CA LYS A 21 -11.46 1.69 2.82
C LYS A 21 -10.75 2.32 1.62
N ALA A 22 -9.85 1.58 0.99
CA ALA A 22 -9.31 1.96 -0.30
C ALA A 22 -10.15 1.34 -1.43
N LYS A 23 -10.42 2.12 -2.47
CA LYS A 23 -11.05 1.62 -3.70
C LYS A 23 -9.99 1.43 -4.77
N ALA A 24 -10.07 0.34 -5.53
CA ALA A 24 -9.21 0.15 -6.69
C ALA A 24 -9.45 1.26 -7.72
N TYR A 25 -8.39 1.98 -8.09
CA TYR A 25 -8.46 2.97 -9.16
C TYR A 25 -8.21 2.32 -10.52
N HIS A 26 -9.21 2.38 -11.41
CA HIS A 26 -9.16 1.85 -12.75
C HIS A 26 -9.18 2.98 -13.78
N CYS A 27 -8.07 3.17 -14.50
CA CYS A 27 -8.01 4.02 -15.69
C CYS A 27 -7.39 3.23 -16.85
N ARG A 28 -7.84 3.50 -18.08
CA ARG A 28 -7.28 2.93 -19.32
C ARG A 28 -6.04 3.68 -19.80
N ASN A 29 -5.93 4.96 -19.44
CA ASN A 29 -4.79 5.80 -19.80
C ASN A 29 -3.65 5.57 -18.79
N LEU A 30 -2.52 5.05 -19.28
CA LEU A 30 -1.35 4.74 -18.45
C LEU A 30 -0.71 5.99 -17.84
N HIS A 31 -0.78 7.13 -18.53
CA HIS A 31 -0.24 8.39 -18.02
C HIS A 31 -1.07 8.89 -16.83
N GLU A 32 -2.39 8.96 -16.97
CA GLU A 32 -3.29 9.32 -15.87
C GLU A 32 -3.19 8.36 -14.68
N LEU A 33 -2.97 7.07 -14.94
CA LEU A 33 -2.76 6.09 -13.89
C LEU A 33 -1.49 6.39 -13.08
N SER A 34 -0.41 6.74 -13.78
CA SER A 34 0.87 7.08 -13.15
C SER A 34 0.78 8.39 -12.37
N GLU A 35 0.15 9.42 -12.95
CA GLU A 35 -0.10 10.69 -12.27
C GLU A 35 -0.93 10.49 -11.00
N HIS A 36 -2.00 9.69 -11.07
CA HIS A 36 -2.82 9.37 -9.90
C HIS A 36 -2.02 8.66 -8.80
N TYR A 37 -1.13 7.73 -9.16
CA TYR A 37 -0.30 7.07 -8.14
C TYR A 37 0.77 8.00 -7.57
N ASN A 38 1.35 8.87 -8.40
CA ASN A 38 2.30 9.88 -7.95
C ASN A 38 1.69 10.83 -6.91
N THR A 39 0.40 11.16 -7.00
CA THR A 39 -0.22 12.03 -5.97
C THR A 39 -0.13 11.46 -4.56
N TYR A 40 -0.05 10.14 -4.38
CA TYR A 40 0.15 9.51 -3.07
C TYR A 40 1.63 9.43 -2.70
N ILE A 41 2.49 9.05 -3.66
CA ILE A 41 3.94 8.93 -3.46
C ILE A 41 4.54 10.28 -3.07
N ASP A 42 4.15 11.36 -3.75
CA ASP A 42 4.72 12.69 -3.57
C ASP A 42 4.33 13.34 -2.24
N THR A 43 3.25 12.88 -1.59
CA THR A 43 2.91 13.33 -0.22
C THR A 43 3.98 12.92 0.80
N HIS A 44 4.71 11.85 0.48
CA HIS A 44 5.62 11.14 1.38
C HIS A 44 4.93 10.69 2.69
N ASP A 45 3.60 10.75 2.80
CA ASP A 45 2.83 10.39 3.99
C ASP A 45 2.56 8.88 4.02
N CYS A 46 2.92 8.23 5.12
CA CYS A 46 2.70 6.81 5.32
C CYS A 46 1.22 6.43 5.15
N LEU A 47 0.27 7.27 5.58
CA LEU A 47 -1.16 7.00 5.43
C LEU A 47 -1.60 7.04 3.96
N GLU A 48 -1.06 7.96 3.17
CA GLU A 48 -1.32 8.01 1.72
C GLU A 48 -0.67 6.81 1.01
N LEU A 49 0.53 6.41 1.41
CA LEU A 49 1.18 5.17 0.93
C LEU A 49 0.37 3.93 1.29
N VAL A 50 -0.25 3.87 2.47
CA VAL A 50 -1.17 2.79 2.86
C VAL A 50 -2.39 2.77 1.96
N LYS A 51 -3.03 3.91 1.70
CA LYS A 51 -4.18 3.99 0.79
C LYS A 51 -3.83 3.52 -0.62
N LEU A 52 -2.68 3.93 -1.15
CA LEU A 52 -2.18 3.49 -2.44
C LEU A 52 -1.94 1.97 -2.46
N THR A 53 -1.26 1.45 -1.44
CA THR A 53 -0.96 0.02 -1.30
C THR A 53 -2.26 -0.79 -1.26
N LEU A 54 -3.22 -0.40 -0.43
CA LEU A 54 -4.52 -1.05 -0.33
C LEU A 54 -5.29 -1.01 -1.67
N SER A 55 -5.33 0.14 -2.35
CA SER A 55 -5.97 0.28 -3.67
C SER A 55 -5.37 -0.70 -4.70
N LEU A 56 -4.04 -0.83 -4.72
CA LEU A 56 -3.33 -1.74 -5.62
C LEU A 56 -3.51 -3.21 -5.22
N TYR A 57 -3.58 -3.52 -3.92
CA TYR A 57 -3.89 -4.86 -3.42
C TYR A 57 -5.28 -5.31 -3.84
N THR A 58 -6.31 -4.46 -3.67
CA THR A 58 -7.67 -4.74 -4.16
C THR A 58 -7.67 -4.99 -5.66
N LYS A 59 -6.98 -4.15 -6.44
CA LYS A 59 -6.86 -4.31 -7.89
C LYS A 59 -6.16 -5.62 -8.29
N LYS A 60 -5.15 -6.03 -7.52
CA LYS A 60 -4.44 -7.31 -7.69
C LYS A 60 -5.37 -8.49 -7.39
N GLN A 61 -6.15 -8.42 -6.32
CA GLN A 61 -7.12 -9.45 -5.94
C GLN A 61 -8.22 -9.58 -7.00
N ASP A 62 -8.75 -8.47 -7.50
CA ASP A 62 -9.72 -8.44 -8.60
C ASP A 62 -9.16 -9.05 -9.90
N ALA A 63 -7.88 -8.81 -10.20
CA ALA A 63 -7.23 -9.43 -11.34
C ALA A 63 -7.10 -10.95 -11.15
N ILE A 64 -6.68 -11.40 -9.96
CA ILE A 64 -6.54 -12.82 -9.61
C ILE A 64 -7.89 -13.54 -9.66
N SER A 65 -8.96 -12.96 -9.11
CA SER A 65 -10.31 -13.53 -9.13
C SER A 65 -10.84 -13.70 -10.56
N GLN A 66 -10.45 -12.80 -11.46
CA GLN A 66 -10.77 -12.86 -12.88
C GLN A 66 -9.77 -13.67 -13.72
N LYS A 67 -8.80 -14.35 -13.09
CA LYS A 67 -7.71 -15.11 -13.75
C LYS A 67 -6.91 -14.25 -14.76
N ARG A 68 -6.76 -12.96 -14.48
CA ARG A 68 -5.96 -11.99 -15.25
C ARG A 68 -4.73 -11.56 -14.47
N LYS A 69 -3.76 -11.02 -15.20
CA LYS A 69 -2.60 -10.33 -14.60
C LYS A 69 -2.96 -8.87 -14.31
N ILE A 70 -2.38 -8.32 -13.26
CA ILE A 70 -2.43 -6.88 -12.98
C ILE A 70 -1.66 -6.12 -14.07
N GLY A 71 -1.97 -4.84 -14.29
CA GLY A 71 -1.28 -4.03 -15.29
C GLY A 71 0.19 -3.80 -14.94
N THR A 72 1.05 -3.60 -15.94
CA THR A 72 2.49 -3.37 -15.71
C THR A 72 2.78 -2.11 -14.89
N ILE A 73 1.99 -1.04 -15.10
CA ILE A 73 2.08 0.17 -14.28
C ILE A 73 1.67 -0.13 -12.84
N ASP A 74 0.55 -0.83 -12.64
CA ASP A 74 0.09 -1.23 -11.32
C ASP A 74 1.16 -2.04 -10.58
N GLU A 75 1.77 -3.04 -11.23
CA GLU A 75 2.80 -3.86 -10.62
C GLU A 75 4.04 -3.04 -10.20
N ARG A 76 4.45 -2.09 -11.05
CA ARG A 76 5.56 -1.18 -10.74
C ARG A 76 5.24 -0.33 -9.51
N TYR A 77 4.06 0.25 -9.46
CA TYR A 77 3.65 1.10 -8.33
C TYR A 77 3.35 0.28 -7.07
N THR A 78 2.93 -0.97 -7.18
CA THR A 78 2.81 -1.89 -6.04
C THR A 78 4.18 -2.07 -5.37
N LYS A 79 5.20 -2.44 -6.15
CA LYS A 79 6.56 -2.61 -5.61
C LYS A 79 7.09 -1.31 -5.00
N LEU A 80 6.88 -0.17 -5.67
CA LEU A 80 7.31 1.12 -5.16
C LEU A 80 6.62 1.50 -3.84
N ALA A 81 5.30 1.36 -3.77
CA ALA A 81 4.53 1.68 -2.57
C ALA A 81 4.90 0.75 -1.41
N GLU A 82 5.05 -0.55 -1.68
CA GLU A 82 5.52 -1.55 -0.71
C GLU A 82 6.94 -1.22 -0.21
N ASP A 83 7.87 -0.88 -1.10
CA ASP A 83 9.25 -0.56 -0.72
C ASP A 83 9.34 0.68 0.17
N LEU A 84 8.56 1.72 -0.13
CA LEU A 84 8.50 2.94 0.67
C LEU A 84 7.83 2.68 2.02
N LEU A 85 6.61 2.14 2.01
CA LEU A 85 5.83 1.91 3.22
C LEU A 85 6.51 0.91 4.16
N PHE A 86 6.93 -0.25 3.64
CA PHE A 86 7.56 -1.27 4.46
C PHE A 86 8.96 -0.86 4.90
N GLY A 87 9.66 -0.04 4.10
CA GLY A 87 10.91 0.57 4.48
C GLY A 87 10.76 1.50 5.69
N GLU A 88 9.76 2.38 5.68
CA GLU A 88 9.50 3.31 6.77
C GLU A 88 9.00 2.59 8.03
N LEU A 89 8.02 1.69 7.91
CA LEU A 89 7.51 0.92 9.03
C LEU A 89 8.61 0.06 9.67
N SER A 90 9.41 -0.65 8.85
CA SER A 90 10.53 -1.46 9.32
C SER A 90 11.57 -0.64 10.08
N ALA A 91 11.91 0.54 9.57
CA ALA A 91 12.86 1.44 10.22
C ALA A 91 12.31 1.98 11.56
N ALA A 92 11.02 2.29 11.62
CA ALA A 92 10.38 2.84 12.82
C ALA A 92 10.15 1.77 13.91
N THR A 93 9.72 0.56 13.54
CA THR A 93 9.41 -0.52 14.49
C THR A 93 10.64 -1.35 14.88
N GLY A 94 11.72 -1.27 14.07
CA GLY A 94 12.90 -2.12 14.22
C GLY A 94 12.68 -3.58 13.79
N THR A 95 11.61 -3.88 13.07
CA THR A 95 11.31 -5.23 12.55
C THR A 95 11.78 -5.41 11.11
N SER A 96 11.81 -6.64 10.59
CA SER A 96 12.16 -6.88 9.20
C SER A 96 11.05 -6.46 8.23
N ARG A 97 11.40 -6.09 6.99
CA ARG A 97 10.42 -5.79 5.93
C ARG A 97 9.49 -6.98 5.64
N ALA A 98 10.02 -8.20 5.69
CA ALA A 98 9.24 -9.41 5.48
C ALA A 98 8.13 -9.57 6.54
N PHE A 99 8.45 -9.28 7.80
CA PHE A 99 7.47 -9.30 8.89
C PHE A 99 6.37 -8.24 8.67
N ILE A 100 6.77 -7.01 8.31
CA ILE A 100 5.80 -5.95 8.00
C ILE A 100 4.90 -6.34 6.82
N GLN A 101 5.48 -6.88 5.75
CA GLN A 101 4.72 -7.31 4.57
C GLN A 101 3.67 -8.37 4.91
N GLU A 102 4.03 -9.34 5.77
CA GLU A 102 3.11 -10.37 6.24
C GLU A 102 2.01 -9.79 7.12
N CYS A 103 2.36 -8.90 8.07
CA CYS A 103 1.40 -8.19 8.91
C CYS A 103 0.41 -7.37 8.08
N VAL A 104 0.89 -6.55 7.14
CA VAL A 104 0.06 -5.73 6.26
C VAL A 104 -0.86 -6.64 5.44
N SER A 105 -0.32 -7.69 4.82
CA SER A 105 -1.11 -8.63 4.01
C SER A 105 -2.21 -9.33 4.83
N ALA A 106 -1.93 -9.69 6.09
CA ALA A 106 -2.95 -10.23 7.00
C ALA A 106 -4.04 -9.20 7.31
N LYS A 107 -3.65 -7.96 7.61
CA LYS A 107 -4.58 -6.85 7.90
C LYS A 107 -5.45 -6.47 6.70
N VAL A 108 -4.92 -6.52 5.48
CA VAL A 108 -5.71 -6.31 4.25
C VAL A 108 -6.78 -7.39 4.12
N ARG A 109 -6.42 -8.67 4.34
CA ARG A 109 -7.40 -9.78 4.27
C ARG A 109 -8.48 -9.65 5.34
N GLU A 110 -8.13 -9.19 6.54
CA GLU A 110 -9.13 -8.89 7.59
C GLU A 110 -10.14 -7.83 7.13
N ALA A 111 -9.70 -6.81 6.37
CA ALA A 111 -10.56 -5.75 5.85
C ALA A 111 -11.61 -6.24 4.84
N GLU A 112 -11.34 -7.34 4.13
CA GLU A 112 -12.26 -7.91 3.13
C GLU A 112 -13.39 -8.76 3.75
N VAL A 113 -13.26 -9.13 5.03
CA VAL A 113 -14.18 -10.05 5.73
C VAL A 113 -15.29 -9.31 6.51
N CYS A 114 -15.23 -7.98 6.61
CA CYS A 114 -16.24 -7.14 7.27
C CYS A 114 -17.14 -6.40 6.28
#